data_AF-A0A6G3Z465-F1
#
_entry.id   AF-A0A6G3Z465-F1
#
_cell.length_a   1.000
_cell.length_b   1.000
_cell.length_c   1.000
_cell.angle_alpha   90.00
_cell.angle_beta   90.00
_cell.angle_gamma   90.00
#
_symmetry.space_group_name_H-M   'P 1'
#
loop_
_entity.id
_entity.type
_entity.pdbx_description
1 polymer ?
#
loop_
_entity_poly.entity_id
_entity_poly.type
_entity_poly.pdbx_seq_one_letter_code
_entity_poly.pdbx_strand_id
1 'polypeptide(L)'
;MLSTSKQKLFYKLISGLILGAITGITSGLFLSLSLGLFEGLLGGAVLGLLYGAIGGQDLIYPFEKFDFSFSKISRVKFLQELRQNLAPFAMAGIFGGIILERLNGQPGRSLFGLSVCLFIGIFYSLINGFKIDISIPSRPNEGILRSARKVFPISLIIYPFAVFLILESVFLRGSTLSLSFDFINSEANLLRVLLESLGISISIGIYLGGGLAVVQHIALRLTLWFSKAIPWDYAGFLNYCTERLLLQRVGGRYRFIHKLVQEHFASMPME
;
A
#
# COMPACT_ATOMS: atom_id res chain seq x y z
N MET A 1 -4.79 -13.30 18.23
CA MET A 1 -3.85 -14.12 17.43
C MET A 1 -2.45 -14.15 18.03
N LEU A 2 -1.90 -13.02 18.52
CA LEU A 2 -0.63 -13.01 19.24
C LEU A 2 -0.90 -13.02 20.75
N SER A 3 -0.37 -14.01 21.46
CA SER A 3 -0.66 -14.25 22.89
C SER A 3 0.29 -13.47 23.80
N THR A 4 1.54 -13.25 23.39
CA THR A 4 2.56 -12.62 24.23
C THR A 4 2.95 -11.22 23.76
N SER A 5 3.34 -10.35 24.69
CA SER A 5 3.86 -9.01 24.38
C SER A 5 5.10 -9.06 23.48
N LYS A 6 5.95 -10.09 23.64
CA LYS A 6 7.12 -10.34 22.79
C LYS A 6 6.72 -10.63 21.35
N GLN A 7 5.73 -11.48 21.12
CA GLN A 7 5.20 -11.75 19.78
C GLN A 7 4.59 -10.49 19.13
N LYS A 8 3.85 -9.67 19.90
CA LYS A 8 3.30 -8.39 19.39
C LYS A 8 4.40 -7.42 18.98
N LEU A 9 5.46 -7.30 19.78
CA LEU A 9 6.61 -6.47 19.45
C LEU A 9 7.33 -6.99 18.20
N PHE A 10 7.57 -8.29 18.11
CA PHE A 10 8.25 -8.90 16.98
C PHE A 10 7.45 -8.73 15.67
N TYR A 11 6.14 -8.91 15.73
CA TYR A 11 5.23 -8.61 14.62
C TYR A 11 5.36 -7.17 14.14
N LYS A 12 5.28 -6.21 15.07
CA LYS A 12 5.38 -4.78 14.81
C LYS A 12 6.73 -4.39 14.18
N LEU A 13 7.81 -4.99 14.65
CA LEU A 13 9.15 -4.74 14.10
C LEU A 13 9.31 -5.32 12.69
N ILE A 14 8.84 -6.54 12.44
CA ILE A 14 8.92 -7.15 11.10
C ILE A 14 8.10 -6.36 10.09
N SER A 15 6.86 -6.03 10.41
CA SER A 15 6.02 -5.26 9.49
C SER A 15 6.58 -3.85 9.27
N GLY A 16 7.07 -3.20 10.33
CA GLY A 16 7.78 -1.93 10.26
C GLY A 16 9.00 -1.98 9.35
N LEU A 17 9.86 -2.99 9.49
CA LEU A 17 11.04 -3.20 8.65
C LEU A 17 10.67 -3.45 7.19
N ILE A 18 9.63 -4.25 6.90
CA ILE A 18 9.21 -4.50 5.52
C ILE A 18 8.71 -3.20 4.86
N LEU A 19 7.88 -2.41 5.56
CA LEU A 19 7.41 -1.12 5.05
C LEU A 19 8.56 -0.11 4.93
N GLY A 20 9.47 -0.11 5.90
CA GLY A 20 10.68 0.69 5.91
C GLY A 20 11.61 0.36 4.75
N ALA A 21 11.77 -0.92 4.41
CA ALA A 21 12.56 -1.34 3.26
C ALA A 21 11.88 -0.93 1.94
N ILE A 22 10.56 -1.08 1.83
CA ILE A 22 9.81 -0.65 0.63
C ILE A 22 9.98 0.86 0.40
N THR A 23 9.78 1.67 1.45
CA THR A 23 9.97 3.13 1.37
C THR A 23 11.42 3.54 1.19
N GLY A 24 12.34 2.83 1.84
CA GLY A 24 13.77 3.10 1.77
C GLY A 24 14.35 2.81 0.40
N ILE A 25 13.93 1.71 -0.24
CA ILE A 25 14.32 1.40 -1.62
C ILE A 25 13.77 2.48 -2.56
N THR A 26 12.51 2.88 -2.41
CA THR A 26 11.89 3.80 -3.36
C THR A 26 12.37 5.23 -3.21
N SER A 27 12.61 5.69 -1.98
CA SER A 27 13.25 6.98 -1.70
C SER A 27 14.75 6.98 -1.98
N GLY A 28 15.43 5.85 -1.77
CA GLY A 28 16.87 5.74 -2.03
C GLY A 28 17.20 5.74 -3.52
N LEU A 29 16.40 5.03 -4.32
CA LEU A 29 16.48 5.07 -5.78
C LEU A 29 16.23 6.47 -6.36
N PHE A 30 15.50 7.32 -5.63
CA PHE A 30 15.25 8.71 -6.03
C PHE A 30 16.47 9.63 -5.88
N LEU A 31 17.33 9.36 -4.89
CA LEU A 31 18.51 10.20 -4.62
C LEU A 31 19.72 9.81 -5.49
N SER A 32 20.09 8.53 -5.48
CA SER A 32 21.12 7.96 -6.37
C SER A 32 21.19 6.43 -6.21
N LEU A 33 21.62 5.73 -7.27
CA LEU A 33 21.62 4.26 -7.31
C LEU A 33 22.52 3.61 -6.23
N SER A 34 23.61 4.28 -5.85
CA SER A 34 24.57 3.76 -4.85
C SER A 34 24.39 4.40 -3.48
N LEU A 35 24.73 5.69 -3.35
CA LEU A 35 24.66 6.42 -2.08
C LEU A 35 23.22 6.58 -1.59
N GLY A 36 22.32 6.91 -2.50
CA GLY A 36 20.90 7.08 -2.21
C GLY A 36 20.25 5.78 -1.75
N LEU A 37 20.58 4.64 -2.37
CA LEU A 37 20.03 3.35 -1.94
C LEU A 37 20.49 2.99 -0.52
N PHE A 38 21.75 3.26 -0.17
CA PHE A 38 22.25 3.06 1.19
C PHE A 38 21.55 3.97 2.20
N GLU A 39 21.50 5.28 1.93
CA GLU A 39 20.84 6.27 2.79
C GLU A 39 19.34 6.01 2.92
N GLY A 40 18.69 5.66 1.81
CA GLY A 40 17.28 5.33 1.75
C GLY A 40 16.96 4.07 2.55
N LEU A 41 17.74 3.00 2.42
CA LEU A 41 17.56 1.79 3.23
C LEU A 41 17.79 2.04 4.71
N LEU A 42 18.82 2.81 5.08
CA LEU A 42 19.08 3.18 6.48
C LEU A 42 17.94 4.03 7.05
N GLY A 43 17.57 5.11 6.36
CA GLY A 43 16.49 6.00 6.77
C GLY A 43 15.14 5.27 6.82
N GLY A 44 14.85 4.47 5.80
CA GLY A 44 13.67 3.62 5.72
C GLY A 44 13.61 2.60 6.83
N ALA A 45 14.72 1.94 7.18
CA ALA A 45 14.77 1.01 8.31
C ALA A 45 14.50 1.73 9.64
N VAL A 46 15.11 2.90 9.87
CA VAL A 46 14.88 3.70 11.08
C VAL A 46 13.42 4.13 11.18
N LEU A 47 12.87 4.74 10.12
CA LEU A 47 11.49 5.20 10.08
C LEU A 47 10.50 4.04 10.19
N GLY A 48 10.77 2.92 9.53
CA GLY A 48 9.97 1.71 9.58
C GLY A 48 9.94 1.09 10.98
N LEU A 49 11.08 1.04 11.67
CA LEU A 49 11.18 0.58 13.05
C LEU A 49 10.44 1.51 14.00
N LEU A 50 10.57 2.83 13.84
CA LEU A 50 9.81 3.82 14.62
C LEU A 50 8.30 3.67 14.39
N TYR A 51 7.88 3.54 13.13
CA TYR A 51 6.49 3.32 12.75
C TYR A 51 5.94 2.02 13.34
N GLY A 52 6.72 0.93 13.31
CA GLY A 52 6.33 -0.33 13.93
C GLY A 52 6.25 -0.25 15.45
N ALA A 53 7.23 0.38 16.09
CA ALA A 53 7.32 0.47 17.55
C ALA A 53 6.24 1.38 18.16
N ILE A 54 5.95 2.52 17.50
CA ILE A 54 5.04 3.57 18.00
C ILE A 54 3.63 3.39 17.42
N GLY A 55 3.52 3.02 16.14
CA GLY A 55 2.26 2.82 15.44
C GLY A 55 1.62 1.47 15.78
N GLY A 56 0.53 1.49 16.53
CA GLY A 56 -0.26 0.29 16.83
C GLY A 56 -0.84 -0.34 15.56
N GLN A 57 -0.17 -1.35 15.00
CA GLN A 57 -0.71 -2.22 13.94
C GLN A 57 -1.67 -3.28 14.49
N ASP A 58 -2.52 -2.91 15.44
CA ASP A 58 -3.31 -3.87 16.21
C ASP A 58 -4.54 -4.38 15.43
N LEU A 59 -4.88 -3.76 14.29
CA LEU A 59 -6.01 -4.13 13.44
C LEU A 59 -5.59 -4.32 11.97
N ILE A 60 -5.74 -5.55 11.47
CA ILE A 60 -5.63 -5.88 10.05
C ILE A 60 -6.95 -5.48 9.40
N TYR A 61 -6.98 -4.34 8.71
CA TYR A 61 -8.10 -4.01 7.82
C TYR A 61 -7.82 -4.59 6.43
N PRO A 62 -8.50 -5.68 6.03
CA PRO A 62 -8.34 -6.18 4.68
C PRO A 62 -8.83 -5.12 3.68
N PHE A 63 -7.97 -4.75 2.72
CA PHE A 63 -8.30 -3.92 1.56
C PHE A 63 -9.13 -4.72 0.53
N GLU A 64 -9.97 -5.65 0.98
CA GLU A 64 -10.83 -6.49 0.13
C GLU A 64 -12.05 -5.72 -0.39
N LYS A 65 -12.20 -4.45 -0.02
CA LYS A 65 -13.39 -3.64 -0.31
C LYS A 65 -13.36 -2.96 -1.67
N PHE A 66 -12.33 -3.10 -2.50
CA PHE A 66 -12.20 -2.37 -3.77
C PHE A 66 -12.17 -3.33 -4.97
N ASP A 67 -13.09 -3.15 -5.92
CA ASP A 67 -13.09 -3.92 -7.17
C ASP A 67 -13.32 -3.07 -8.41
N PHE A 68 -12.61 -3.37 -9.49
CA PHE A 68 -12.71 -2.66 -10.79
C PHE A 68 -13.91 -3.19 -11.59
N SER A 69 -15.05 -3.35 -10.92
CA SER A 69 -16.32 -3.71 -11.54
C SER A 69 -17.01 -2.43 -12.02
N PHE A 70 -17.01 -2.21 -13.33
CA PHE A 70 -17.71 -1.09 -13.97
C PHE A 70 -19.23 -1.30 -14.07
N SER A 71 -19.84 -1.80 -13.00
CA SER A 71 -21.29 -1.93 -12.91
C SER A 71 -21.98 -0.56 -12.95
N LYS A 72 -23.25 -0.52 -13.37
CA LYS A 72 -24.05 0.73 -13.38
C LYS A 72 -24.06 1.39 -11.99
N ILE A 73 -24.13 0.59 -10.93
CA ILE A 73 -24.16 1.06 -9.53
C ILE A 73 -22.81 1.70 -9.14
N SER A 74 -21.70 1.03 -9.44
CA SER A 74 -20.35 1.55 -9.15
C SER A 74 -20.07 2.86 -9.91
N ARG A 75 -20.53 2.97 -11.16
CA ARG A 75 -20.40 4.20 -11.95
C ARG A 75 -21.18 5.37 -11.34
N VAL A 76 -22.41 5.14 -10.90
CA VAL A 76 -23.22 6.19 -10.24
C VAL A 76 -22.56 6.65 -8.94
N LYS A 77 -22.09 5.71 -8.11
CA LYS A 77 -21.36 6.03 -6.88
C LYS A 77 -20.06 6.80 -7.17
N PHE A 78 -19.28 6.37 -8.16
CA PHE A 78 -18.09 7.07 -8.60
C PHE A 78 -18.38 8.51 -9.04
N LEU A 79 -19.42 8.73 -9.87
CA LEU A 79 -19.80 10.07 -10.30
C LEU A 79 -20.29 10.94 -9.14
N GLN A 80 -20.99 10.35 -8.16
CA GLN A 80 -21.41 11.04 -6.95
C GLN A 80 -20.21 11.49 -6.11
N GLU A 81 -19.26 10.59 -5.86
CA GLU A 81 -18.01 10.89 -5.16
C GLU A 81 -17.21 11.96 -5.90
N LEU A 82 -17.07 11.83 -7.23
CA LEU A 82 -16.34 12.80 -8.04
C LEU A 82 -16.98 14.19 -7.97
N ARG A 83 -18.31 14.28 -8.05
CA ARG A 83 -19.03 15.56 -7.89
C ARG A 83 -18.82 16.20 -6.52
N GLN A 84 -18.78 15.40 -5.46
CA GLN A 84 -18.59 15.89 -4.10
C GLN A 84 -17.15 16.32 -3.81
N ASN A 85 -16.18 15.62 -4.39
CA ASN A 85 -14.77 15.76 -4.05
C ASN A 85 -14.00 16.70 -5.01
N LEU A 86 -14.41 16.84 -6.27
CA LEU A 86 -13.62 17.60 -7.26
C LEU A 86 -13.38 19.07 -6.86
N ALA A 87 -14.44 19.78 -6.47
CA ALA A 87 -14.35 21.18 -6.06
C ALA A 87 -13.51 21.42 -4.79
N PRO A 88 -13.74 20.70 -3.66
CA PRO A 88 -12.93 20.91 -2.46
C PRO A 88 -11.46 20.58 -2.68
N PHE A 89 -11.14 19.53 -3.44
CA PHE A 89 -9.74 19.22 -3.77
C PHE A 89 -9.12 20.28 -4.69
N ALA A 90 -9.83 20.76 -5.71
CA ALA A 90 -9.34 21.84 -6.57
C ALA A 90 -9.06 23.13 -5.77
N MET A 91 -10.00 23.52 -4.89
CA MET A 91 -9.81 24.68 -4.01
C MET A 91 -8.60 24.49 -3.09
N ALA A 92 -8.49 23.35 -2.41
CA ALA A 92 -7.35 23.05 -1.55
C ALA A 92 -6.01 23.16 -2.30
N GLY A 93 -5.96 22.66 -3.54
CA GLY A 93 -4.78 22.76 -4.39
C GLY A 93 -4.41 24.19 -4.77
N ILE A 94 -5.38 24.99 -5.19
CA ILE A 94 -5.15 26.41 -5.54
C ILE A 94 -4.71 27.21 -4.31
N PHE A 95 -5.44 27.10 -3.21
CA PHE A 95 -5.11 27.83 -1.97
C PHE A 95 -3.73 27.42 -1.44
N GLY A 96 -3.46 26.11 -1.34
CA GLY A 96 -2.16 25.60 -0.90
C GLY A 96 -1.03 26.05 -1.83
N GLY A 97 -1.26 26.01 -3.13
CA GLY A 97 -0.30 26.45 -4.12
C GLY A 97 -0.01 27.95 -4.08
N ILE A 98 -1.02 28.81 -3.88
CA ILE A 98 -0.84 30.26 -3.66
C ILE A 98 -0.02 30.53 -2.40
N ILE A 99 -0.30 29.82 -1.31
CA ILE A 99 0.47 29.96 -0.06
C ILE A 99 1.94 29.60 -0.32
N LEU A 100 2.20 28.47 -0.98
CA LEU A 100 3.56 28.03 -1.32
C LEU A 100 4.28 28.95 -2.32
N GLU A 101 3.53 29.56 -3.23
CA GLU A 101 4.01 30.58 -4.17
C GLU A 101 4.45 31.84 -3.42
N ARG A 102 3.65 32.30 -2.46
CA ARG A 102 3.98 33.46 -1.61
C ARG A 102 5.15 33.21 -0.69
N LEU A 103 5.28 32.00 -0.14
CA LEU A 103 6.36 31.66 0.80
C LEU A 103 7.72 31.52 0.11
N ASN A 104 7.77 30.93 -1.08
CA ASN A 104 9.04 30.59 -1.74
C ASN A 104 9.34 31.45 -2.97
N GLY A 105 8.44 32.37 -3.34
CA GLY A 105 8.65 33.34 -4.43
C GLY A 105 8.69 32.73 -5.84
N GLN A 106 8.26 31.47 -6.01
CA GLN A 106 8.30 30.77 -7.29
C GLN A 106 6.91 30.77 -7.95
N PRO A 107 6.75 31.37 -9.14
CA PRO A 107 5.47 31.38 -9.84
C PRO A 107 5.07 29.96 -10.29
N GLY A 108 3.77 29.72 -10.44
CA GLY A 108 3.24 28.47 -10.98
C GLY A 108 2.98 27.36 -9.95
N ARG A 109 3.28 27.58 -8.67
CA ARG A 109 2.96 26.60 -7.61
C ARG A 109 1.47 26.43 -7.36
N SER A 110 0.66 27.44 -7.69
CA SER A 110 -0.80 27.33 -7.75
C SER A 110 -1.28 26.26 -8.73
N LEU A 111 -0.67 26.16 -9.91
CA LEU A 111 -0.99 25.13 -10.92
C LEU A 111 -0.54 23.73 -10.47
N PHE A 112 0.65 23.64 -9.87
CA PHE A 112 1.15 22.39 -9.29
C PHE A 112 0.29 21.90 -8.12
N GLY A 113 -0.13 22.81 -7.24
CA GLY A 113 -1.04 22.48 -6.16
C GLY A 113 -2.38 21.96 -6.69
N LEU A 114 -2.91 22.61 -7.74
CA LEU A 114 -4.12 22.16 -8.44
C LEU A 114 -3.95 20.76 -9.04
N SER A 115 -2.86 20.49 -9.76
CA SER A 115 -2.63 19.19 -10.41
C SER A 115 -2.55 18.05 -9.38
N VAL A 116 -1.78 18.25 -8.31
CA VAL A 116 -1.64 17.29 -7.20
C VAL A 116 -2.99 17.02 -6.53
N CYS A 117 -3.70 18.07 -6.11
CA CYS A 117 -4.94 17.87 -5.38
C CYS A 117 -6.07 17.32 -6.25
N LEU A 118 -6.16 17.71 -7.53
CA LEU A 118 -7.13 17.11 -8.46
C LEU A 118 -6.91 15.61 -8.62
N PHE A 119 -5.66 15.17 -8.75
CA PHE A 119 -5.38 13.75 -8.83
C PHE A 119 -5.75 13.03 -7.54
N ILE A 120 -5.39 13.58 -6.38
CA ILE A 120 -5.80 13.00 -5.10
C ILE A 120 -7.33 12.89 -5.03
N GLY A 121 -8.06 13.93 -5.45
CA GLY A 121 -9.52 13.93 -5.45
C GLY A 121 -10.15 12.92 -6.41
N ILE A 122 -9.63 12.81 -7.64
CA ILE A 122 -10.08 11.82 -8.63
C ILE A 122 -9.79 10.40 -8.12
N PHE A 123 -8.59 10.18 -7.59
CA PHE A 123 -8.16 8.88 -7.11
C PHE A 123 -8.92 8.45 -5.85
N TYR A 124 -9.16 9.38 -4.92
CA TYR A 124 -10.02 9.17 -3.77
C TYR A 124 -11.44 8.79 -4.19
N SER A 125 -11.99 9.52 -5.17
CA SER A 125 -13.32 9.24 -5.73
C SER A 125 -13.38 7.87 -6.42
N LEU A 126 -12.31 7.48 -7.10
CA LEU A 126 -12.17 6.16 -7.72
C LEU A 126 -12.22 5.06 -6.66
N ILE A 127 -11.43 5.16 -5.60
CA ILE A 127 -11.40 4.15 -4.53
C ILE A 127 -12.77 4.00 -3.86
N ASN A 128 -13.40 5.11 -3.48
CA ASN A 128 -14.66 5.06 -2.75
C ASN A 128 -15.85 4.71 -3.65
N GLY A 129 -15.86 5.18 -4.89
CA GLY A 129 -16.92 4.88 -5.86
C GLY A 129 -17.02 3.40 -6.23
N PHE A 130 -15.88 2.71 -6.24
CA PHE A 130 -15.77 1.29 -6.61
C PHE A 130 -15.66 0.35 -5.40
N LYS A 131 -16.09 0.83 -4.23
CA LYS A 131 -16.12 0.02 -3.02
C LYS A 131 -17.24 -1.02 -3.06
N ILE A 132 -16.92 -2.31 -2.93
CA ILE A 132 -17.87 -3.44 -2.96
C ILE A 132 -17.85 -4.20 -1.63
N ASP A 133 -19.00 -4.78 -1.27
CA ASP A 133 -19.13 -5.70 -0.14
C ASP A 133 -18.48 -7.07 -0.44
N ILE A 134 -17.85 -7.63 0.59
CA ILE A 134 -16.89 -8.72 0.48
C ILE A 134 -17.56 -10.02 0.02
N SER A 135 -17.04 -10.63 -1.06
CA SER A 135 -17.39 -12.01 -1.42
C SER A 135 -16.64 -13.00 -0.54
N ILE A 136 -17.32 -14.03 -0.02
CA ILE A 136 -16.70 -15.08 0.79
C ILE A 136 -15.61 -15.79 -0.04
N PRO A 137 -14.35 -15.89 0.45
CA PRO A 137 -13.27 -16.53 -0.29
C PRO A 137 -13.54 -18.02 -0.49
N SER A 138 -13.36 -18.48 -1.73
CA SER A 138 -13.54 -19.87 -2.15
C SER A 138 -12.30 -20.74 -1.88
N ARG A 139 -11.12 -20.10 -1.83
CA ARG A 139 -9.82 -20.77 -1.58
C ARG A 139 -9.10 -20.16 -0.37
N PRO A 140 -8.25 -20.94 0.33
CA PRO A 140 -7.40 -20.41 1.39
C PRO A 140 -6.52 -19.28 0.87
N ASN A 141 -6.31 -18.24 1.69
CA ASN A 141 -5.51 -17.06 1.38
C ASN A 141 -5.96 -16.25 0.14
N GLU A 142 -7.14 -16.52 -0.40
CA GLU A 142 -7.63 -15.86 -1.62
C GLU A 142 -7.79 -14.34 -1.43
N GLY A 143 -8.21 -13.89 -0.25
CA GLY A 143 -8.34 -12.47 0.08
C GLY A 143 -7.02 -11.69 -0.02
N ILE A 144 -5.93 -12.27 0.49
CA ILE A 144 -4.58 -11.68 0.44
C ILE A 144 -4.04 -11.70 -0.99
N LEU A 145 -4.25 -12.79 -1.73
CA LEU A 145 -3.84 -12.87 -3.14
C LEU A 145 -4.60 -11.86 -4.01
N ARG A 146 -5.90 -11.65 -3.74
CA ARG A 146 -6.68 -10.59 -4.39
C ARG A 146 -6.12 -9.21 -4.06
N SER A 147 -5.79 -8.96 -2.79
CA SER A 147 -5.14 -7.70 -2.36
C SER A 147 -3.81 -7.49 -3.09
N ALA A 148 -2.95 -8.52 -3.17
CA ALA A 148 -1.68 -8.43 -3.90
C ALA A 148 -1.87 -8.12 -5.40
N ARG A 149 -2.87 -8.74 -6.05
CA ARG A 149 -3.17 -8.49 -7.48
C ARG A 149 -3.68 -7.08 -7.75
N LYS A 150 -4.21 -6.37 -6.75
CA LYS A 150 -4.72 -5.00 -6.90
C LYS A 150 -3.60 -3.95 -6.92
N VAL A 151 -2.43 -4.27 -6.37
CA VAL A 151 -1.25 -3.38 -6.40
C VAL A 151 -0.89 -3.03 -7.85
N PHE A 152 -0.78 -4.03 -8.74
CA PHE A 152 -0.35 -3.82 -10.12
C PHE A 152 -1.22 -2.83 -10.94
N PRO A 153 -2.55 -3.01 -11.08
CA PRO A 153 -3.38 -2.08 -11.85
C PRO A 153 -3.42 -0.69 -11.22
N ILE A 154 -3.32 -0.59 -9.89
CA ILE A 154 -3.27 0.70 -9.21
C ILE A 154 -1.96 1.43 -9.51
N SER A 155 -0.81 0.75 -9.39
CA SER A 155 0.49 1.32 -9.75
C SER A 155 0.52 1.77 -11.21
N LEU A 156 -0.08 0.99 -12.12
CA LEU A 156 -0.16 1.33 -13.54
C LEU A 156 -0.98 2.61 -13.80
N ILE A 157 -2.08 2.82 -13.06
CA ILE A 157 -2.89 4.05 -13.16
C ILE A 157 -2.12 5.26 -12.61
N ILE A 158 -1.36 5.08 -11.54
CA ILE A 158 -0.60 6.16 -10.89
C ILE A 158 0.64 6.56 -11.71
N TYR A 159 1.27 5.62 -12.41
CA TYR A 159 2.53 5.84 -13.13
C TYR A 159 2.54 7.05 -14.09
N PRO A 160 1.60 7.20 -15.06
CA PRO A 160 1.62 8.36 -15.96
C PRO A 160 1.44 9.68 -15.21
N PHE A 161 0.71 9.67 -14.09
CA PHE A 161 0.54 10.86 -13.26
C PHE A 161 1.81 11.19 -12.47
N ALA A 162 2.53 10.19 -11.97
CA ALA A 162 3.83 10.39 -11.32
C ALA A 162 4.85 10.99 -12.30
N VAL A 163 4.87 10.52 -13.56
CA VAL A 163 5.69 11.11 -14.63
C VAL A 163 5.31 12.57 -14.85
N PHE A 164 4.01 12.86 -14.99
CA PHE A 164 3.52 14.22 -15.19
C PHE A 164 3.94 15.17 -14.05
N LEU A 165 3.78 14.75 -12.79
CA LEU A 165 4.16 15.57 -11.64
C LEU A 165 5.66 15.84 -11.57
N ILE A 166 6.50 14.85 -11.90
CA ILE A 166 7.95 15.05 -11.92
C ILE A 166 8.33 16.06 -13.02
N LEU A 167 7.77 15.93 -14.23
CA LEU A 167 8.00 16.87 -15.33
C LEU A 167 7.53 18.29 -14.99
N GLU A 168 6.36 18.43 -14.38
CA GLU A 168 5.85 19.71 -13.89
C GLU A 168 6.80 20.32 -12.84
N SER A 169 7.33 19.50 -11.93
CA SER A 169 8.29 19.96 -10.92
C SER A 169 9.62 20.44 -11.51
N VAL A 170 10.09 19.81 -12.60
CA VAL A 170 11.27 20.26 -13.35
C VAL A 170 11.01 21.64 -13.96
N PHE A 171 9.82 21.82 -14.54
CA PHE A 171 9.41 23.09 -15.14
C PHE A 171 9.35 24.23 -14.11
N LEU A 172 8.92 23.95 -12.87
CA LEU A 172 8.87 24.92 -11.78
C LEU A 172 10.25 25.25 -11.20
N ARG A 173 11.22 24.33 -11.30
CA ARG A 173 12.61 24.55 -10.84
C ARG A 173 13.46 25.27 -11.89
N GLY A 174 13.18 25.07 -13.17
CA GLY A 174 13.88 25.73 -14.27
C GLY A 174 13.61 27.23 -14.28
N SER A 175 14.64 28.05 -14.08
CA SER A 175 14.53 29.52 -14.14
C SER A 175 14.21 30.04 -15.54
N THR A 176 14.41 29.22 -16.58
CA THR A 176 14.13 29.53 -17.98
C THR A 176 13.62 28.30 -18.72
N LEU A 177 12.70 28.50 -19.66
CA LEU A 177 12.10 27.45 -20.49
C LEU A 177 13.16 26.58 -21.21
N SER A 178 14.26 27.18 -21.66
CA SER A 178 15.39 26.49 -22.32
C SER A 178 16.07 25.45 -21.44
N LEU A 179 16.37 25.77 -20.18
CA LEU A 179 16.98 24.83 -19.23
C LEU A 179 16.09 23.61 -18.95
N SER A 180 14.78 23.82 -18.91
CA SER A 180 13.80 22.73 -18.78
C SER A 180 13.80 21.82 -20.01
N PHE A 181 13.91 22.39 -21.22
CA PHE A 181 14.02 21.63 -22.46
C PHE A 181 15.36 20.86 -22.55
N ASP A 182 16.48 21.49 -22.19
CA ASP A 182 17.79 20.83 -22.16
C ASP A 182 17.81 19.66 -21.17
N PHE A 183 17.13 19.81 -20.03
CA PHE A 183 16.95 18.72 -19.06
C PHE A 183 16.19 17.54 -19.66
N ILE A 184 15.06 17.80 -20.34
CA ILE A 184 14.20 16.75 -20.93
C ILE A 184 14.87 16.06 -22.13
N ASN A 185 15.65 16.80 -22.92
CA ASN A 185 16.32 16.28 -24.11
C ASN A 185 17.51 15.36 -23.79
N SER A 186 17.97 15.34 -22.55
CA SER A 186 19.00 14.39 -22.11
C SER A 186 18.40 13.00 -21.88
N GLU A 187 18.89 12.00 -22.63
CA GLU A 187 18.47 10.60 -22.48
C GLU A 187 18.61 10.09 -21.04
N ALA A 188 19.69 10.48 -20.36
CA ALA A 188 19.95 10.10 -18.98
C ALA A 188 18.88 10.65 -18.01
N ASN A 189 18.42 11.88 -18.23
CA ASN A 189 17.38 12.51 -17.40
C ASN A 189 16.00 11.93 -17.70
N LEU A 190 15.70 11.60 -18.95
CA LEU A 190 14.44 10.95 -19.31
C LEU A 190 14.34 9.58 -18.64
N LEU A 191 15.38 8.76 -18.73
CA LEU A 191 15.44 7.46 -18.03
C LEU A 191 15.28 7.64 -16.52
N ARG A 192 15.93 8.64 -15.94
CA ARG A 192 15.80 8.97 -14.52
C ARG A 192 14.35 9.29 -14.13
N VAL A 193 13.66 10.16 -14.88
CA VAL A 193 12.26 10.51 -14.62
C VAL A 193 11.35 9.27 -14.68
N LEU A 194 11.54 8.39 -15.67
CA LEU A 194 10.75 7.17 -15.79
C LEU A 194 11.00 6.20 -14.62
N LEU A 195 12.26 6.00 -14.22
CA LEU A 195 12.62 5.13 -13.09
C LEU A 195 12.10 5.67 -11.75
N GLU A 196 12.23 6.97 -11.51
CA GLU A 196 11.70 7.62 -10.31
C GLU A 196 10.17 7.51 -10.25
N SER A 197 9.50 7.76 -11.37
CA SER A 197 8.05 7.63 -11.48
C SER A 197 7.58 6.20 -11.22
N LEU A 198 8.37 5.20 -11.64
CA LEU A 198 8.08 3.78 -11.40
C LEU A 198 8.21 3.44 -9.90
N GLY A 199 9.25 3.92 -9.24
CA GLY A 199 9.43 3.74 -7.79
C GLY A 199 8.29 4.35 -6.97
N ILE A 200 7.90 5.58 -7.33
CA ILE A 200 6.77 6.28 -6.68
C ILE A 200 5.46 5.55 -6.93
N SER A 201 5.18 5.16 -8.18
CA SER A 201 3.91 4.50 -8.53
C SER A 201 3.75 3.14 -7.86
N ILE A 202 4.83 2.34 -7.77
CA ILE A 202 4.85 1.07 -7.04
C ILE A 202 4.63 1.30 -5.55
N SER A 203 5.31 2.29 -4.96
CA SER A 203 5.16 2.61 -3.53
C SER A 203 3.71 2.95 -3.20
N ILE A 204 3.14 3.92 -3.93
CA ILE A 204 1.77 4.37 -3.72
C ILE A 204 0.79 3.21 -3.98
N GLY A 205 1.05 2.38 -4.99
CA GLY A 205 0.23 1.19 -5.26
C GLY A 205 0.31 0.12 -4.17
N ILE A 206 1.42 -0.03 -3.46
CA ILE A 206 1.52 -0.91 -2.28
C ILE A 206 0.69 -0.35 -1.13
N TYR A 207 0.80 0.95 -0.85
CA TYR A 207 0.07 1.59 0.24
C TYR A 207 -1.44 1.63 0.00
N LEU A 208 -1.86 1.95 -1.23
CA LEU A 208 -3.26 2.13 -1.59
C LEU A 208 -3.91 0.87 -2.18
N GLY A 209 -3.14 -0.07 -2.72
CA GLY A 209 -3.66 -1.26 -3.41
C GLY A 209 -3.76 -2.52 -2.56
N GLY A 210 -3.69 -2.40 -1.23
CA GLY A 210 -3.80 -3.55 -0.32
C GLY A 210 -2.49 -4.28 -0.03
N GLY A 211 -1.35 -3.72 -0.45
CA GLY A 211 -0.03 -4.25 -0.10
C GLY A 211 0.22 -4.26 1.41
N LEU A 212 -0.35 -3.31 2.16
CA LEU A 212 -0.31 -3.32 3.63
C LEU A 212 -0.87 -4.62 4.23
N ALA A 213 -1.99 -5.12 3.72
CA ALA A 213 -2.59 -6.36 4.19
C ALA A 213 -1.68 -7.57 3.90
N VAL A 214 -0.96 -7.55 2.77
CA VAL A 214 0.03 -8.58 2.41
C VAL A 214 1.22 -8.53 3.39
N VAL A 215 1.77 -7.34 3.65
CA VAL A 215 2.88 -7.15 4.60
C VAL A 215 2.47 -7.61 6.00
N GLN A 216 1.29 -7.21 6.47
CA GLN A 216 0.76 -7.65 7.76
C GLN A 216 0.58 -9.16 7.82
N HIS A 217 0.10 -9.80 6.75
CA HIS A 217 -0.07 -11.25 6.73
C HIS A 217 1.27 -12.00 6.77
N ILE A 218 2.26 -11.53 6.00
CA ILE A 218 3.62 -12.09 6.01
C ILE A 218 4.26 -11.91 7.38
N ALA A 219 4.20 -10.70 7.95
CA ALA A 219 4.73 -10.41 9.28
C ALA A 219 4.11 -11.29 10.36
N LEU A 220 2.78 -11.52 10.28
CA LEU A 220 2.08 -12.41 11.19
C LEU A 220 2.56 -13.85 11.05
N ARG A 221 2.66 -14.37 9.81
CA ARG A 221 3.12 -15.73 9.55
C ARG A 221 4.55 -15.95 10.03
N LEU A 222 5.45 -15.01 9.75
CA LEU A 222 6.83 -15.05 10.22
C LEU A 222 6.87 -15.07 11.76
N THR A 223 6.13 -14.18 12.41
CA THR A 223 6.09 -14.13 13.89
C THR A 223 5.64 -15.44 14.51
N LEU A 224 4.56 -16.04 13.98
CA LEU A 224 4.03 -17.32 14.48
C LEU A 224 4.95 -18.50 14.19
N TRP A 225 5.65 -18.48 13.04
CA TRP A 225 6.62 -19.50 12.68
C TRP A 225 7.86 -19.43 13.58
N PHE A 226 8.39 -18.24 13.84
CA PHE A 226 9.50 -18.04 14.76
C PHE A 226 9.15 -18.40 16.21
N SER A 227 7.88 -18.21 16.61
CA SER A 227 7.41 -18.69 17.92
C SER A 227 7.05 -20.18 17.94
N LYS A 228 7.35 -20.94 16.87
CA LYS A 228 7.04 -22.37 16.71
C LYS A 228 5.55 -22.72 16.88
N ALA A 229 4.66 -21.74 16.71
CA ALA A 229 3.22 -21.92 16.89
C ALA A 229 2.54 -22.48 15.64
N ILE A 230 3.14 -22.30 14.46
CA ILE A 230 2.64 -22.87 13.20
C ILE A 230 3.78 -23.48 12.38
N PRO A 231 3.51 -24.55 11.61
CA PRO A 231 4.44 -25.04 10.60
C PRO A 231 4.57 -24.04 9.44
N TRP A 232 5.70 -24.12 8.73
CA TRP A 232 5.95 -23.29 7.54
C TRP A 232 4.91 -23.51 6.44
N ASP A 233 4.65 -24.78 6.09
CA ASP A 233 3.54 -25.16 5.21
C ASP A 233 2.23 -25.33 6.00
N TYR A 234 1.71 -24.20 6.47
CA TYR A 234 0.47 -24.18 7.23
C TYR A 234 -0.73 -24.71 6.43
N ALA A 235 -0.76 -24.47 5.11
CA ALA A 235 -1.85 -24.96 4.27
C ALA A 235 -1.79 -26.49 4.11
N GLY A 236 -0.61 -27.07 3.89
CA GLY A 236 -0.40 -28.52 3.84
C GLY A 236 -0.76 -29.19 5.16
N PHE A 237 -0.34 -28.62 6.30
CA PHE A 237 -0.73 -29.11 7.62
C PHE A 237 -2.25 -29.15 7.82
N LEU A 238 -2.95 -28.07 7.48
CA LEU A 238 -4.42 -28.02 7.63
C LEU A 238 -5.14 -28.99 6.67
N ASN A 239 -4.59 -29.19 5.47
CA ASN A 239 -5.12 -30.20 4.53
C ASN A 239 -4.91 -31.62 5.08
N TYR A 240 -3.75 -31.92 5.66
CA TYR A 240 -3.48 -33.20 6.32
C TYR A 240 -4.46 -33.45 7.48
N CYS A 241 -4.73 -32.44 8.32
CA CYS A 241 -5.77 -32.55 9.35
C CYS A 241 -7.18 -32.77 8.77
N THR A 242 -7.44 -32.27 7.56
CA THR A 242 -8.69 -32.51 6.83
C THR A 242 -8.77 -33.96 6.34
N GLU A 243 -7.68 -34.50 5.80
CA GLU A 243 -7.56 -35.92 5.41
C GLU A 243 -7.74 -36.88 6.60
N ARG A 244 -7.31 -36.45 7.79
CA ARG A 244 -7.47 -37.18 9.06
C ARG A 244 -8.83 -36.96 9.74
N LEU A 245 -9.77 -36.26 9.11
CA LEU A 245 -11.11 -35.96 9.65
C LEU A 245 -11.10 -35.20 10.98
N LEU A 246 -10.04 -34.44 11.27
CA LEU A 246 -10.00 -33.52 12.40
C LEU A 246 -10.64 -32.17 12.04
N LEU A 247 -10.41 -31.73 10.80
CA LEU A 247 -10.93 -30.49 10.24
C LEU A 247 -11.82 -30.77 9.01
N GLN A 248 -12.75 -29.87 8.76
CA GLN A 248 -13.53 -29.77 7.54
C GLN A 248 -13.20 -28.45 6.86
N ARG A 249 -12.95 -28.53 5.55
CA ARG A 249 -12.78 -27.34 4.72
C ARG A 249 -14.13 -26.88 4.18
N VAL A 250 -14.50 -25.63 4.48
CA VAL A 250 -15.69 -24.96 3.95
C VAL A 250 -15.23 -23.75 3.15
N GLY A 251 -15.19 -23.90 1.82
CA GLY A 251 -14.61 -22.91 0.91
C GLY A 251 -13.12 -22.67 1.19
N GLY A 252 -12.76 -21.42 1.51
CA GLY A 252 -11.40 -21.04 1.89
C GLY A 252 -11.06 -21.17 3.37
N ARG A 253 -11.97 -21.65 4.22
CA ARG A 253 -11.79 -21.71 5.68
C ARG A 253 -11.74 -23.16 6.17
N TYR A 254 -11.07 -23.36 7.29
CA TYR A 254 -11.01 -24.62 8.01
C TYR A 254 -11.82 -24.49 9.30
N ARG A 255 -12.58 -25.54 9.63
CA ARG A 255 -13.39 -25.62 10.86
C ARG A 255 -13.22 -27.01 11.45
N PHE A 256 -13.20 -27.14 12.77
CA PHE A 256 -13.31 -28.45 13.41
C PHE A 256 -14.64 -29.12 13.09
N ILE A 257 -14.60 -30.42 12.78
CA ILE A 257 -15.82 -31.21 12.54
C ILE A 257 -16.64 -31.30 13.82
N HIS A 258 -15.97 -31.54 14.95
CA HIS A 258 -16.60 -31.67 16.26
C HIS A 258 -16.31 -30.44 17.13
N LYS A 259 -17.37 -29.79 17.62
CA LYS A 259 -17.28 -28.63 18.51
C LYS A 259 -16.58 -28.95 19.84
N LEU A 260 -16.79 -30.16 20.38
CA LEU A 260 -16.17 -30.62 21.62
C LEU A 260 -14.64 -30.68 21.51
N VAL A 261 -14.10 -31.12 20.38
CA VAL A 261 -12.65 -31.16 20.13
C VAL A 261 -12.08 -29.74 20.07
N GLN A 262 -12.80 -28.83 19.42
CA GLN A 262 -12.43 -27.41 19.38
C GLN A 262 -12.42 -26.80 20.79
N GLU A 263 -13.45 -27.05 21.60
CA GLU A 263 -13.57 -26.54 22.97
C GLU A 263 -12.51 -27.15 23.90
N HIS A 264 -12.17 -28.43 23.70
CA HIS A 264 -11.09 -29.09 24.43
C HIS A 264 -9.74 -28.45 24.12
N PHE A 265 -9.38 -28.24 22.85
CA PHE A 265 -8.13 -27.55 22.51
C PHE A 265 -8.13 -26.08 22.93
N ALA A 266 -9.28 -25.40 22.91
CA ALA A 266 -9.39 -24.02 23.36
C ALA A 266 -9.24 -23.85 24.89
N SER A 267 -9.49 -24.91 25.67
CA SER A 267 -9.35 -24.91 27.13
C SER A 267 -7.99 -25.41 27.61
N MET A 268 -7.14 -25.94 26.73
CA MET A 268 -5.76 -26.30 27.09
C MET A 268 -4.93 -25.05 27.45
N PRO A 269 -4.07 -25.11 28.47
CA PRO A 269 -3.14 -24.03 28.77
C PRO A 269 -2.17 -23.85 27.61
N MET A 270 -1.92 -22.59 27.24
CA MET A 270 -0.92 -22.23 26.23
C MET A 270 0.47 -22.33 26.89
N GLU A 271 1.24 -23.35 26.53
CA GLU A 271 2.66 -23.49 26.92
C GLU A 271 3.58 -22.50 26.17
#